data_AF-K1RP46-F1
#
_entry.id   AF-K1RP46-F1
#
_cell.length_a   1.000
_cell.length_b   1.000
_cell.length_c   1.000
_cell.angle_alpha   90.00
_cell.angle_beta   90.00
_cell.angle_gamma   90.00
#
_symmetry.space_group_name_H-M   'P 1'
#
loop_
_entity.id
_entity.type
_entity.pdbx_description
1 polymer ?
#
loop_
_entity_poly.entity_id
_entity_poly.type
_entity_poly.pdbx_seq_one_letter_code
_entity_poly.pdbx_strand_id
1 'polypeptide(L)'
;MDNSKQIIALYDDYNTIIKPLIAEVEARTEQFPLPLFNEIRALHDHIARCYFKDITPEQRNIEIHKAERHVLRIILDCYKCLNLSIHDSVLLFEKQTRHVDLTVLQNGTFYPKYKSLRSDAVRAVRKAKILESITSPQSLPSSLTLMPTSMTTWPGAKYSLSTTPARPAATI
;
A
#
# COMPACT_ATOMS: atom_id res chain seq x y z
N MET A 1 -5.85 18.19 -26.44
CA MET A 1 -5.59 18.71 -25.08
C MET A 1 -4.10 19.01 -24.97
N ASP A 2 -3.70 19.93 -24.10
CA ASP A 2 -2.28 20.24 -23.91
C ASP A 2 -1.66 19.18 -22.99
N ASN A 3 -0.98 18.21 -23.59
CA ASN A 3 -0.36 17.07 -22.90
C ASN A 3 0.63 17.53 -21.81
N SER A 4 1.18 18.73 -21.93
CA SER A 4 2.07 19.33 -20.92
C SER A 4 1.31 19.60 -19.62
N LYS A 5 0.06 20.07 -19.69
CA LYS A 5 -0.78 20.33 -18.52
C LYS A 5 -1.17 19.05 -17.80
N GLN A 6 -1.40 17.96 -18.53
CA GLN A 6 -1.72 16.66 -17.91
C GLN A 6 -0.52 16.09 -17.16
N ILE A 7 0.69 16.18 -17.73
CA ILE A 7 1.91 15.73 -17.04
C ILE A 7 2.19 16.59 -15.80
N ILE A 8 1.95 17.91 -15.86
CA ILE A 8 2.05 18.79 -14.69
C ILE A 8 1.07 18.34 -13.60
N ALA A 9 -0.19 18.07 -13.96
CA ALA A 9 -1.19 17.60 -13.00
C ALA A 9 -0.79 16.27 -12.32
N LEU A 10 -0.19 15.33 -13.07
CA LEU A 10 0.33 14.08 -12.49
C LEU A 10 1.41 14.34 -11.44
N TYR A 11 2.30 15.31 -11.68
CA TYR A 11 3.32 15.70 -10.70
C TYR A 11 2.75 16.50 -9.53
N ASP A 12 1.70 17.29 -9.75
CA ASP A 12 0.99 17.97 -8.68
C ASP A 12 0.34 16.95 -7.73
N ASP A 13 -0.36 15.93 -8.26
CA ASP A 13 -0.89 14.82 -7.48
C ASP A 13 0.23 14.07 -6.75
N TYR A 14 1.35 13.81 -7.44
CA TYR A 14 2.50 13.17 -6.83
C TYR A 14 3.04 13.95 -5.63
N ASN A 15 3.17 15.27 -5.78
CA ASN A 15 3.76 16.13 -4.77
C ASN A 15 2.84 16.44 -3.60
N THR A 16 1.55 16.64 -3.87
CA THR A 16 0.58 17.15 -2.89
C THR A 16 -0.21 16.04 -2.21
N ILE A 17 -0.34 14.87 -2.84
CA ILE A 17 -1.13 13.74 -2.33
C ILE A 17 -0.22 12.54 -2.03
N ILE A 18 0.50 12.05 -3.03
CA ILE A 18 1.25 10.79 -2.92
C ILE A 18 2.42 10.91 -1.93
N LYS A 19 3.24 11.96 -2.03
CA LYS A 19 4.39 12.16 -1.13
C LYS A 19 3.98 12.20 0.36
N PRO A 20 2.98 12.99 0.79
CA PRO A 20 2.49 12.94 2.17
C PRO A 20 1.99 11.56 2.60
N LEU A 21 1.26 10.86 1.72
CA LEU A 21 0.76 9.51 2.03
C LEU A 21 1.90 8.50 2.21
N ILE A 22 2.92 8.55 1.36
CA ILE A 22 4.14 7.74 1.50
C ILE A 22 4.82 8.01 2.83
N ALA A 23 5.02 9.29 3.18
CA ALA A 23 5.68 9.66 4.42
C ALA A 23 4.94 9.10 5.66
N GLU A 24 3.60 9.15 5.64
CA GLU A 24 2.79 8.55 6.71
C GLU A 24 2.88 7.02 6.75
N VAL A 25 2.93 6.36 5.58
CA VAL A 25 3.13 4.90 5.50
C VAL A 25 4.49 4.55 6.12
N GLU A 26 5.57 5.17 5.67
CA GLU A 26 6.93 4.92 6.17
C GLU A 26 7.06 5.19 7.67
N ALA A 27 6.46 6.29 8.17
CA ALA A 27 6.47 6.62 9.58
C ALA A 27 5.78 5.56 10.46
N ARG A 28 4.82 4.82 9.89
CA ARG A 28 4.06 3.79 10.61
C ARG A 28 4.61 2.38 10.47
N THR A 29 5.17 2.05 9.31
CA THR A 29 5.60 0.68 8.99
C THR A 29 7.10 0.50 9.09
N GLU A 30 7.87 1.59 9.21
CA GLU A 30 9.36 1.61 9.18
C GLU A 30 9.95 0.96 7.91
N GLN A 31 9.11 0.72 6.90
CA GLN A 31 9.43 0.00 5.68
C GLN A 31 8.66 0.58 4.52
N PHE A 32 9.32 0.67 3.37
CA PHE A 32 8.68 1.07 2.13
C PHE A 32 8.08 -0.15 1.41
N PRO A 33 6.75 -0.22 1.20
CA PRO A 33 6.13 -1.38 0.57
C PRO A 33 6.59 -1.57 -0.89
N LEU A 34 7.12 -2.75 -1.23
CA LEU A 34 7.54 -3.07 -2.60
C LEU A 34 6.43 -2.87 -3.66
N PRO A 35 5.14 -3.21 -3.41
CA PRO A 35 4.08 -2.92 -4.37
C PRO A 35 3.97 -1.42 -4.70
N LEU A 36 4.09 -0.56 -3.68
CA LEU A 36 4.04 0.89 -3.84
C LEU A 36 5.22 1.41 -4.68
N PHE A 37 6.41 0.85 -4.45
CA PHE A 37 7.59 1.16 -5.27
C PHE A 37 7.36 0.84 -6.75
N ASN A 38 6.77 -0.32 -7.03
CA ASN A 38 6.52 -0.75 -8.40
C ASN A 38 5.55 0.18 -9.13
N GLU A 39 4.51 0.67 -8.46
CA GLU A 39 3.56 1.61 -9.03
C GLU A 39 4.18 3.00 -9.28
N ILE A 40 5.01 3.50 -8.35
CA ILE A 40 5.75 4.76 -8.54
C ILE A 40 6.73 4.65 -9.71
N ARG A 41 7.46 3.53 -9.81
CA ARG A 41 8.35 3.28 -10.94
C ARG A 41 7.56 3.28 -12.25
N ALA A 42 6.44 2.55 -12.31
CA ALA A 42 5.61 2.48 -13.51
C ALA A 42 5.04 3.85 -13.92
N LEU A 43 4.61 4.67 -12.96
CA LEU A 43 4.20 6.06 -13.19
C LEU A 43 5.29 6.85 -13.93
N HIS A 44 6.51 6.84 -13.39
CA HIS A 44 7.63 7.58 -13.98
C HIS A 44 8.08 7.00 -15.33
N ASP A 45 8.02 5.67 -15.50
CA ASP A 45 8.32 5.01 -16.78
C ASP A 45 7.34 5.46 -17.88
N HIS A 46 6.05 5.56 -17.57
CA HIS A 46 5.04 6.05 -18.51
C HIS A 46 5.22 7.54 -18.86
N ILE A 47 5.57 8.37 -17.88
CA ILE A 47 5.91 9.78 -18.13
C ILE A 47 7.16 9.88 -19.01
N ALA A 48 8.21 9.10 -18.74
CA ALA A 48 9.44 9.11 -19.53
C ALA A 48 9.20 8.73 -21.00
N ARG A 49 8.33 7.73 -21.24
CA ARG A 49 7.95 7.32 -22.62
C ARG A 49 7.28 8.42 -23.41
N CYS A 50 6.59 9.36 -22.76
CA CYS A 50 5.97 10.51 -23.42
C CYS A 50 6.98 11.40 -24.18
N TYR A 51 8.26 11.29 -23.86
CA TYR A 51 9.37 12.07 -24.42
C TYR A 51 10.26 11.28 -25.39
N PHE A 52 9.86 10.07 -25.81
CA PHE A 52 10.59 9.33 -26.83
C PHE A 52 10.58 10.08 -28.18
N LYS A 53 11.69 10.01 -28.91
CA LYS A 53 11.88 10.77 -30.17
C LYS A 53 10.82 10.44 -31.22
N ASP A 54 10.40 9.17 -31.28
CA ASP A 54 9.51 8.66 -32.32
C ASP A 54 8.07 8.45 -31.83
N ILE A 55 7.68 9.06 -30.70
CA ILE A 55 6.33 8.87 -30.16
C ILE A 55 5.29 9.71 -30.91
N THR A 56 4.19 9.07 -31.31
CA THR A 56 3.06 9.80 -31.90
C THR A 56 2.22 10.51 -30.82
N PRO A 57 1.47 11.56 -31.17
CA PRO A 57 0.55 12.22 -30.23
C PRO A 57 -0.45 11.25 -29.57
N GLU A 58 -0.94 10.26 -30.31
CA GLU A 58 -1.90 9.25 -29.83
C GLU A 58 -1.24 8.32 -28.81
N GLN A 59 -0.03 7.85 -29.10
CA GLN A 59 0.76 7.04 -28.18
C GLN A 59 1.07 7.81 -26.90
N ARG A 60 1.40 9.11 -27.02
CA ARG A 60 1.63 9.97 -25.85
C ARG A 60 0.38 10.06 -24.96
N ASN A 61 -0.80 10.24 -25.55
CA ASN A 61 -2.06 10.26 -24.79
C ASN A 61 -2.32 8.92 -24.08
N ILE A 62 -2.01 7.79 -24.72
CA ILE A 62 -2.12 6.46 -24.09
C ILE A 62 -1.17 6.34 -22.89
N GLU A 63 0.08 6.77 -23.02
CA GLU A 63 1.04 6.71 -21.91
C GLU A 63 0.65 7.65 -20.75
N ILE A 64 0.10 8.84 -21.04
CA ILE A 64 -0.47 9.74 -20.03
C ILE A 64 -1.64 9.07 -19.29
N HIS A 65 -2.58 8.46 -20.01
CA HIS A 65 -3.69 7.75 -19.38
C HIS A 65 -3.24 6.55 -18.55
N LYS A 66 -2.17 5.85 -18.94
CA LYS A 66 -1.58 4.79 -18.10
C LYS A 66 -0.96 5.38 -16.84
N ALA A 67 -0.24 6.50 -16.93
CA ALA A 67 0.31 7.21 -15.79
C ALA A 67 -0.79 7.65 -14.79
N GLU A 68 -1.90 8.21 -15.27
CA GLU A 68 -3.08 8.56 -14.45
C GLU A 68 -3.61 7.34 -13.66
N ARG A 69 -3.66 6.16 -14.29
CA ARG A 69 -4.07 4.93 -13.60
C ARG A 69 -3.08 4.51 -12.50
N HIS A 70 -1.79 4.73 -12.72
CA HIS A 70 -0.78 4.45 -11.69
C HIS A 70 -0.88 5.43 -10.51
N VAL A 71 -1.16 6.72 -10.74
CA VAL A 71 -1.46 7.67 -9.64
C VAL A 71 -2.59 7.15 -8.76
N LEU A 72 -3.71 6.73 -9.36
CA LEU A 72 -4.83 6.19 -8.61
C LEU A 72 -4.44 4.93 -7.81
N ARG A 73 -3.69 4.01 -8.42
CA ARG A 73 -3.23 2.78 -7.73
C ARG A 73 -2.31 3.09 -6.56
N ILE A 74 -1.36 4.02 -6.73
CA ILE A 74 -0.46 4.46 -5.65
C ILE A 74 -1.26 4.97 -4.46
N ILE A 75 -2.27 5.82 -4.71
CA ILE A 75 -3.12 6.39 -3.66
C ILE A 75 -3.90 5.28 -2.94
N LEU A 76 -4.51 4.36 -3.68
CA LEU A 76 -5.27 3.23 -3.11
C LEU A 76 -4.38 2.29 -2.29
N ASP A 77 -3.18 1.96 -2.80
CA ASP A 77 -2.22 1.12 -2.09
C ASP A 77 -1.71 1.80 -0.81
N CYS A 78 -1.48 3.12 -0.82
CA CYS A 78 -1.17 3.88 0.39
C CYS A 78 -2.29 3.72 1.44
N TYR A 79 -3.56 3.96 1.06
CA TYR A 79 -4.68 3.79 1.97
C TYR A 79 -4.81 2.36 2.49
N LYS A 80 -4.53 1.36 1.67
CA LYS A 80 -4.50 -0.04 2.08
C LYS A 80 -3.43 -0.29 3.15
N CYS A 81 -2.21 0.19 2.93
CA CYS A 81 -1.11 0.10 3.90
C CYS A 81 -1.46 0.79 5.23
N LEU A 82 -2.00 2.01 5.17
CA LEU A 82 -2.41 2.77 6.35
C LEU A 82 -3.53 2.06 7.13
N ASN A 83 -4.54 1.54 6.44
CA ASN A 83 -5.63 0.79 7.08
C ASN A 83 -5.12 -0.47 7.78
N LEU A 84 -4.17 -1.19 7.17
CA LEU A 84 -3.57 -2.37 7.79
C LEU A 84 -2.76 -1.99 9.04
N SER A 85 -1.89 -0.99 8.94
CA SER A 85 -1.08 -0.52 10.09
C SER A 85 -1.95 -0.03 11.26
N ILE A 86 -3.00 0.76 10.99
CA ILE A 86 -3.93 1.23 12.02
C ILE A 86 -4.70 0.05 12.62
N HIS A 87 -5.12 -0.90 11.80
CA HIS A 87 -5.81 -2.10 12.28
C HIS A 87 -4.93 -2.91 13.24
N ASP A 88 -3.65 -3.11 12.89
CA ASP A 88 -2.71 -3.84 13.74
C ASP A 88 -2.43 -3.11 15.06
N SER A 89 -2.35 -1.77 15.01
CA SER A 89 -2.24 -0.94 16.21
C SER A 89 -3.45 -1.10 17.14
N VAL A 90 -4.65 -1.17 16.58
CA VAL A 90 -5.89 -1.41 17.33
C VAL A 90 -5.92 -2.81 17.93
N LEU A 91 -5.53 -3.83 17.17
CA LEU A 91 -5.44 -5.21 17.69
C LEU A 91 -4.42 -5.33 18.82
N LEU A 92 -3.28 -4.63 18.72
CA LEU A 92 -2.28 -4.58 19.76
C LEU A 92 -2.86 -3.93 21.03
N PHE A 93 -3.54 -2.79 20.89
CA PHE A 93 -4.24 -2.13 21.99
C PHE A 93 -5.23 -3.09 22.68
N GLU A 94 -6.12 -3.74 21.92
CA GLU A 94 -7.11 -4.69 22.46
C GLU A 94 -6.44 -5.88 23.17
N LYS A 95 -5.30 -6.35 22.67
CA LYS A 95 -4.51 -7.41 23.29
C LYS A 95 -3.91 -6.95 24.62
N GLN A 96 -3.33 -5.75 24.66
CA GLN A 96 -2.69 -5.18 25.84
C GLN A 96 -3.70 -4.84 26.94
N THR A 97 -4.92 -4.41 26.57
CA THR A 97 -5.95 -4.01 27.53
C THR A 97 -6.97 -5.11 27.84
N ARG A 98 -6.72 -6.36 27.44
CA ARG A 98 -7.68 -7.48 27.59
C ARG A 98 -8.20 -7.66 29.02
N HIS A 99 -7.34 -7.43 30.01
CA HIS A 99 -7.65 -7.61 31.43
C HIS A 99 -7.83 -6.29 32.19
N VAL A 100 -7.91 -5.17 31.45
CA VAL A 100 -8.10 -3.84 32.03
C VAL A 100 -9.56 -3.46 31.85
N ASP A 101 -10.19 -3.01 32.94
CA ASP A 101 -11.52 -2.43 32.83
C ASP A 101 -11.43 -1.04 32.20
N LEU A 102 -11.73 -0.94 30.90
CA LEU A 102 -11.73 0.32 30.17
C LEU A 102 -12.96 1.19 30.46
N THR A 103 -13.97 0.67 31.19
CA THR A 103 -15.20 1.41 31.51
C THR A 103 -15.01 2.43 32.62
N VAL A 104 -13.89 2.37 33.34
CA VAL A 104 -13.55 3.38 34.37
C VAL A 104 -12.82 4.59 33.78
N LEU A 105 -12.36 4.49 32.52
CA LEU A 105 -11.61 5.56 31.87
C LEU A 105 -12.53 6.70 31.43
N GLN A 106 -12.05 7.94 31.64
CA GLN A 106 -12.72 9.16 31.17
C GLN A 106 -14.21 9.21 31.57
N ASN A 107 -14.50 8.97 32.85
CA ASN A 107 -15.87 8.96 33.41
C ASN A 107 -16.80 7.97 32.68
N GLY A 108 -16.25 6.85 32.22
CA GLY A 108 -16.98 5.80 31.49
C GLY A 108 -17.36 6.14 30.05
N THR A 109 -16.88 7.26 29.52
CA THR A 109 -17.18 7.64 28.13
C THR A 109 -16.23 7.03 27.11
N PHE A 110 -15.03 6.59 27.54
CA PHE A 110 -13.99 6.10 26.65
C PHE A 110 -14.41 4.82 25.91
N TYR A 111 -14.77 3.76 26.64
CA TYR A 111 -15.03 2.44 26.04
C TYR A 111 -16.24 2.43 25.07
N PRO A 112 -17.38 3.07 25.38
CA PRO A 112 -18.48 3.20 24.42
C PRO A 112 -18.07 3.94 23.14
N LYS A 113 -17.33 5.05 23.28
CA LYS A 113 -16.83 5.83 22.13
C LYS A 113 -15.87 5.01 21.28
N TYR A 114 -14.91 4.33 21.91
CA TYR A 114 -13.99 3.42 21.25
C TYR A 114 -14.74 2.35 20.43
N LYS A 115 -15.72 1.67 21.03
CA LYS A 115 -16.51 0.63 20.36
C LYS A 115 -17.26 1.18 19.13
N SER A 116 -17.86 2.37 19.24
CA SER A 116 -18.54 3.03 18.13
C SER A 116 -17.56 3.30 16.98
N LEU A 117 -16.46 4.01 17.28
CA LEU A 117 -15.45 4.37 16.28
C LEU A 117 -14.82 3.15 15.62
N ARG A 118 -14.57 2.08 16.40
CA ARG A 118 -14.06 0.81 15.87
C ARG A 118 -15.03 0.20 14.87
N SER A 119 -16.33 0.19 15.18
CA SER A 119 -17.37 -0.30 14.27
C SER A 119 -17.46 0.57 13.01
N ASP A 120 -17.43 1.89 13.18
CA ASP A 120 -17.47 2.86 12.07
C ASP A 120 -16.30 2.65 11.10
N ALA A 121 -15.08 2.52 11.63
CA ALA A 121 -13.88 2.27 10.83
C ALA A 121 -14.00 0.96 10.03
N VAL A 122 -14.46 -0.13 10.65
CA VAL A 122 -14.66 -1.42 9.96
C VAL A 122 -15.70 -1.28 8.83
N ARG A 123 -16.81 -0.58 9.08
CA ARG A 123 -17.83 -0.33 8.06
C ARG A 123 -17.30 0.52 6.91
N ALA A 124 -16.55 1.57 7.21
CA ALA A 124 -15.94 2.44 6.21
C ALA A 124 -14.98 1.67 5.30
N VAL A 125 -14.08 0.87 5.86
CA VAL A 125 -13.15 0.03 5.10
C VAL A 125 -13.89 -1.00 4.24
N ARG A 126 -14.93 -1.65 4.78
CA ARG A 126 -15.75 -2.61 4.01
C ARG A 126 -16.46 -1.92 2.85
N LYS A 127 -17.05 -0.75 3.08
CA LYS A 127 -17.71 0.04 2.02
C LYS A 127 -16.72 0.44 0.93
N ALA A 128 -15.54 0.91 1.30
CA ALA A 128 -14.48 1.27 0.35
C ALA A 128 -14.06 0.08 -0.53
N LYS A 129 -13.84 -1.09 0.06
CA LYS A 129 -13.52 -2.34 -0.69
C LYS A 129 -14.61 -2.74 -1.69
N ILE A 130 -15.88 -2.60 -1.30
CA ILE A 130 -17.01 -2.89 -2.19
C ILE A 130 -17.01 -1.91 -3.37
N LEU A 131 -16.85 -0.61 -3.10
CA LEU A 131 -16.81 0.41 -4.14
C LEU A 131 -15.64 0.17 -5.11
N GLU A 132 -14.45 -0.16 -4.61
CA GLU A 132 -13.30 -0.52 -5.45
C GLU A 132 -13.61 -1.71 -6.37
N SER A 133 -14.27 -2.76 -5.84
CA SER A 133 -14.64 -3.95 -6.63
C SER A 133 -15.68 -3.68 -7.72
N ILE A 134 -16.60 -2.73 -7.49
CA ILE A 134 -17.66 -2.36 -8.44
C ILE A 134 -17.13 -1.40 -9.50
N THR A 135 -16.27 -0.45 -9.10
CA THR A 135 -15.75 0.60 -9.97
C THR A 135 -14.61 0.13 -10.88
N SER A 136 -14.07 -1.08 -10.67
CA SER A 136 -12.95 -1.61 -11.47
C SER A 136 -13.31 -1.72 -12.97
N PRO A 137 -12.80 -0.83 -13.84
CA PRO A 137 -12.94 -0.96 -15.29
C PRO A 137 -11.81 -1.88 -15.75
N GLN A 138 -12.16 -3.15 -16.00
CA GLN A 138 -11.30 -4.16 -16.60
C GLN A 138 -9.95 -4.41 -15.90
N SER A 139 -9.86 -5.57 -15.27
CA SER A 139 -8.63 -6.35 -15.17
C SER A 139 -7.92 -6.39 -16.53
N LEU A 140 -6.86 -5.60 -16.69
CA LEU A 140 -5.89 -5.80 -17.76
C LEU A 140 -4.62 -6.33 -17.11
N PRO A 141 -4.31 -7.64 -17.27
CA PRO A 141 -3.07 -8.19 -16.78
C PRO A 141 -1.95 -7.71 -17.70
N SER A 142 -0.87 -7.18 -17.13
CA SER A 142 0.42 -7.11 -17.82
C SER A 142 1.56 -7.07 -16.80
N SER A 143 2.16 -8.25 -16.65
CA SER A 143 3.50 -8.52 -16.11
C SER A 143 3.67 -8.65 -14.60
N LEU A 144 3.30 -9.83 -14.08
CA LEU A 144 4.20 -10.71 -13.32
C LEU A 144 3.57 -12.11 -13.20
N THR A 145 3.34 -12.74 -14.35
CA THR A 145 3.26 -14.20 -14.41
C THR A 145 4.69 -14.71 -14.26
N LEU A 146 5.10 -15.00 -13.02
CA LEU A 146 6.10 -16.01 -12.62
C LEU A 146 6.38 -15.82 -11.11
N MET A 147 5.42 -16.21 -10.27
CA MET A 147 5.69 -16.61 -8.89
C MET A 147 4.80 -17.83 -8.63
N PRO A 148 5.37 -19.03 -8.43
CA PRO A 148 4.58 -20.24 -8.26
C PRO A 148 3.82 -20.20 -6.93
N THR A 149 2.62 -20.74 -7.01
CA THR A 149 1.65 -21.01 -5.97
C THR A 149 2.27 -21.81 -4.82
N SER A 150 2.48 -21.20 -3.66
CA SER A 150 2.37 -21.87 -2.35
C SER A 150 2.54 -20.90 -1.17
N MET A 151 1.47 -20.24 -0.76
CA MET A 151 1.31 -19.86 0.65
C MET A 151 -0.15 -20.05 1.06
N THR A 152 -0.56 -21.32 1.06
CA THR A 152 -1.59 -21.79 1.97
C THR A 152 -0.90 -22.03 3.31
N THR A 153 -1.55 -21.59 4.40
CA THR A 153 -1.27 -21.87 5.83
C THR A 153 -0.37 -20.89 6.61
N TRP A 154 -1.02 -20.01 7.38
CA TRP A 154 -0.75 -19.93 8.84
C TRP A 154 -1.18 -21.28 9.46
N PRO A 155 -0.50 -21.87 10.47
CA PRO A 155 -0.08 -21.19 11.72
C PRO A 155 1.28 -21.68 12.30
N GLY A 156 1.84 -20.90 13.24
CA GLY A 156 2.80 -21.31 14.29
C GLY A 156 3.84 -22.39 13.99
N ALA A 157 5.08 -22.00 13.71
CA ALA A 157 6.23 -22.89 13.87
C ALA A 157 7.46 -22.10 14.37
N LYS A 158 7.97 -22.55 15.51
CA LYS A 158 9.22 -22.11 16.14
C LYS A 158 10.38 -22.41 15.20
N TYR A 159 11.20 -21.43 14.86
CA TYR A 159 12.49 -21.71 14.22
C TYR A 159 13.54 -21.92 15.30
N SER A 160 13.95 -23.19 15.44
CA SER A 160 15.21 -23.57 16.07
C SER A 160 16.36 -23.23 15.10
N LEU A 161 17.40 -22.58 15.61
CA LEU A 161 18.63 -22.32 14.88
C LEU A 161 19.46 -23.61 14.84
N SER A 162 19.64 -24.20 13.65
CA SER A 162 20.62 -25.26 13.41
C SER A 162 21.85 -24.72 12.68
N THR A 163 22.95 -24.67 13.44
CA THR A 163 24.35 -24.93 13.06
C THR A 163 24.78 -24.81 11.59
N THR A 164 25.59 -23.78 11.34
CA THR A 164 26.50 -23.61 10.19
C THR A 164 27.58 -24.70 10.16
N PRO A 165 27.97 -25.27 8.99
CA PRO A 165 29.21 -26.02 8.89
C PRO A 165 30.39 -25.09 8.57
N ALA A 166 31.53 -25.43 9.17
CA ALA A 166 32.78 -24.69 9.16
C ALA A 166 33.44 -24.60 7.76
N ARG A 167 34.06 -23.45 7.48
CA ARG A 167 35.03 -23.27 6.39
C ARG A 167 36.34 -24.02 6.69
N PRO A 168 37.02 -24.64 5.71
CA PRO A 168 38.39 -25.07 5.90
C PRO A 168 39.34 -23.87 5.86
N ALA A 169 40.30 -23.86 6.78
CA ALA A 169 41.38 -22.89 6.86
C ALA A 169 42.38 -23.09 5.71
N ALA A 170 42.83 -21.99 5.10
CA ALA A 170 43.91 -21.97 4.13
C ALA A 170 44.98 -20.99 4.61
N THR A 171 46.12 -21.50 5.08
CA THR A 171 47.48 -20.91 5.17
C THR A 171 48.36 -21.92 5.93
N ILE A 172 49.62 -22.27 5.61
CA ILE A 172 50.68 -21.85 4.66
C ILE A 172 51.32 -23.16 4.15
#